data_AF-A0A9C6T902-F1
#
_entry.id   AF-A0A9C6T902-F1
#
_cell.length_a   1.000
_cell.length_b   1.000
_cell.length_c   1.000
_cell.angle_alpha   90.00
_cell.angle_beta   90.00
_cell.angle_gamma   90.00
#
_symmetry.space_group_name_H-M   'P 1'
#
loop_
_entity.id
_entity.type
_entity.pdbx_description
1 polymer ?
#
loop_
_entity_poly.entity_id
_entity_poly.type
_entity_poly.pdbx_seq_one_letter_code
_entity_poly.pdbx_strand_id
1 'polypeptide(L)'
;MKENVELVFEICVVIPKREAILKGDEDFDCGNVFARELKNAGLVVDRVIGNSDEFFKVAAPLETLGRAAAELRIMKRTHIGMDLQFDMVEVDAFVKQPDGSLFSWYERFQCYCHLMHGIVNNSKSSRILKFNRREIRWEVGEHLLPKLESEIIIKQIFPLHDDKIRKKLLKTWALQWWDFTTQPVDEIYAYYGSKIAIYFAFLGMYTQWLLFPAVVGLIVYFIDYGSANLVVLPAFFIAVILWAIMFSQFWKRKNAALLARWPITYGNAVDEEYKVVGMKGNAQPRQNPMDLIKLLEADRVKGKKVFTKYEWFNHLLRIRNDALIIISIICLQLPFELAYAHLYEVLNKDIIKFGLTAIYLATIQYITKLGGKVSVKLIMFEHNENPETRADSLVYKVFGLYFMQTYIGIFYHALLHRNFGTLRKVLIQRLLISEVVQNLIETSLPYINYNYKKYAVRQNKEKEEKGSAGTFQFTSRVEKEFLKASYTASTGEELEDGLFDDFLELALQFGMILMFACAFPPAFAMSALML
;
A
#
# COMPACT_ATOMS: atom_id res chain seq x y z
N MET A 1 7.21 30.14 -25.99
CA MET A 1 5.74 29.93 -25.93
C MET A 1 5.40 29.51 -24.50
N LYS A 2 4.73 30.38 -23.72
CA LYS A 2 4.17 29.96 -22.43
C LYS A 2 2.88 29.21 -22.74
N GLU A 3 2.96 27.88 -22.88
CA GLU A 3 1.76 27.07 -22.75
C GLU A 3 1.18 27.37 -21.36
N ASN A 4 -0.06 27.83 -21.30
CA ASN A 4 -0.82 27.94 -20.06
C ASN A 4 -1.03 26.51 -19.55
N VAL A 5 -0.04 25.96 -18.85
CA VAL A 5 -0.19 24.70 -18.12
C VAL A 5 -1.24 24.95 -17.05
N GLU A 6 -2.42 24.34 -17.23
CA GLU A 6 -3.52 24.37 -16.26
C GLU A 6 -2.93 23.92 -14.91
N LEU A 7 -2.92 24.81 -13.90
CA LEU A 7 -2.40 24.49 -12.57
C LEU A 7 -3.30 23.42 -11.95
N VAL A 8 -2.80 22.18 -11.86
CA VAL A 8 -3.51 21.07 -11.24
C VAL A 8 -3.20 21.04 -9.74
N PHE A 9 -4.25 21.03 -8.93
CA PHE A 9 -4.12 20.82 -7.48
C PHE A 9 -3.98 19.34 -7.17
N GLU A 10 -2.84 18.96 -6.64
CA GLU A 10 -2.44 17.55 -6.50
C GLU A 10 -2.45 17.07 -5.05
N ILE A 11 -2.35 17.97 -4.08
CA ILE A 11 -2.32 17.63 -2.65
C ILE A 11 -3.36 18.45 -1.89
N CYS A 12 -3.95 17.84 -0.88
CA CYS A 12 -4.81 18.51 0.08
C CYS A 12 -4.28 18.34 1.51
N VAL A 13 -4.23 19.44 2.25
CA VAL A 13 -4.00 19.45 3.70
C VAL A 13 -5.31 19.76 4.41
N VAL A 14 -5.68 18.94 5.39
CA VAL A 14 -6.93 19.07 6.16
C VAL A 14 -6.65 19.63 7.54
N ILE A 15 -7.35 20.73 7.87
CA ILE A 15 -7.31 21.37 9.18
C ILE A 15 -8.74 21.42 9.72
N PRO A 16 -8.98 21.16 11.02
CA PRO A 16 -10.32 21.26 11.60
C PRO A 16 -10.90 22.66 11.41
N LYS A 17 -12.20 22.73 11.11
CA LYS A 17 -12.91 24.00 11.02
C LYS A 17 -12.97 24.67 12.39
N ARG A 18 -12.94 26.01 12.37
CA ARG A 18 -12.88 26.83 13.58
C ARG A 18 -14.24 27.30 14.07
N GLU A 19 -14.27 27.63 15.36
CA GLU A 19 -15.23 28.57 15.92
C GLU A 19 -14.74 29.99 15.62
N ALA A 20 -15.66 30.92 15.30
CA ALA A 20 -15.41 32.22 14.65
C ALA A 20 -14.11 32.98 15.06
N ILE A 21 -13.44 33.59 14.07
CA ILE A 21 -12.25 34.44 14.27
C ILE A 21 -12.64 35.69 15.07
N LEU A 22 -11.95 35.94 16.19
CA LEU A 22 -12.04 37.22 16.90
C LEU A 22 -11.37 38.31 16.04
N LYS A 23 -12.08 39.41 15.77
CA LYS A 23 -11.55 40.55 15.00
C LYS A 23 -10.24 41.04 15.63
N GLY A 24 -9.13 40.93 14.89
CA GLY A 24 -7.79 41.34 15.33
C GLY A 24 -6.73 40.21 15.34
N ASP A 25 -7.14 38.94 15.28
CA ASP A 25 -6.23 37.77 15.34
C ASP A 25 -5.96 37.11 13.98
N GLU A 26 -6.40 37.72 12.86
CA GLU A 26 -6.26 37.15 11.51
C GLU A 26 -4.80 36.93 11.08
N ASP A 27 -3.88 37.76 11.59
CA ASP A 27 -2.45 37.67 11.25
C ASP A 27 -1.70 36.60 12.04
N PHE A 28 -2.16 36.25 13.24
CA PHE A 28 -1.57 35.19 14.08
C PHE A 28 -2.23 33.84 13.88
N ASP A 29 -3.26 33.83 13.05
CA ASP A 29 -4.06 32.65 12.82
C ASP A 29 -3.26 31.54 12.13
N CYS A 30 -3.27 30.35 12.73
CA CYS A 30 -2.47 29.21 12.28
C CYS A 30 -2.70 28.86 10.80
N GLY A 31 -3.95 28.87 10.34
CA GLY A 31 -4.29 28.52 8.94
C GLY A 31 -3.91 29.61 7.94
N ASN A 32 -4.05 30.88 8.31
CA ASN A 32 -3.59 32.00 7.48
C ASN A 32 -2.06 32.07 7.43
N VAL A 33 -1.38 31.82 8.54
CA VAL A 33 0.09 31.72 8.57
C VAL A 33 0.54 30.53 7.72
N PHE A 34 -0.09 29.37 7.89
CA PHE A 34 0.22 28.18 7.08
C PHE A 34 0.06 28.43 5.57
N ALA A 35 -1.07 29.00 5.14
CA ALA A 35 -1.28 29.34 3.74
C ALA A 35 -0.29 30.40 3.20
N ARG A 36 0.12 31.36 4.04
CA ARG A 36 1.15 32.35 3.67
C ARG A 36 2.53 31.70 3.52
N GLU A 37 2.92 30.84 4.45
CA GLU A 37 4.23 30.18 4.38
C GLU A 37 4.31 29.19 3.21
N LEU A 38 3.22 28.48 2.88
CA LEU A 38 3.15 27.68 1.66
C LEU A 38 3.34 28.55 0.40
N LYS A 39 2.71 29.73 0.34
CA LYS A 39 2.90 30.68 -0.76
C LYS A 39 4.33 31.22 -0.82
N ASN A 40 4.95 31.50 0.33
CA ASN A 40 6.35 31.93 0.41
C ASN A 40 7.32 30.85 -0.11
N ALA A 41 6.97 29.57 0.07
CA ALA A 41 7.71 28.43 -0.49
C ALA A 41 7.52 28.26 -2.02
N GLY A 42 6.74 29.12 -2.67
CA GLY A 42 6.48 29.06 -4.12
C GLY A 42 5.36 28.11 -4.51
N LEU A 43 4.53 27.68 -3.56
CA LEU A 43 3.35 26.85 -3.80
C LEU A 43 2.09 27.73 -4.00
N VAL A 44 1.19 27.27 -4.86
CA VAL A 44 -0.13 27.87 -5.07
C VAL A 44 -1.14 27.17 -4.17
N VAL A 45 -1.83 27.93 -3.32
CA VAL A 45 -2.77 27.40 -2.34
C VAL A 45 -4.17 27.94 -2.56
N ASP A 46 -5.14 27.05 -2.67
CA ASP A 46 -6.58 27.33 -2.71
C ASP A 46 -7.24 26.81 -1.41
N ARG A 47 -7.80 27.72 -0.61
CA ARG A 47 -8.44 27.39 0.67
C ARG A 47 -9.94 27.22 0.46
N VAL A 48 -10.45 26.05 0.83
CA VAL A 48 -11.86 25.69 0.72
C VAL A 48 -12.42 25.37 2.10
N ILE A 49 -13.46 26.10 2.50
CA ILE A 49 -14.13 25.89 3.79
C ILE A 49 -15.21 24.82 3.59
N GLY A 50 -15.05 23.67 4.24
CA GLY A 50 -16.03 22.59 4.27
C GLY A 50 -17.04 22.72 5.41
N ASN A 51 -17.87 21.70 5.61
CA ASN A 51 -18.85 21.72 6.71
C ASN A 51 -18.16 21.49 8.06
N SER A 52 -17.34 20.44 8.18
CA SER A 52 -16.60 20.09 9.40
C SER A 52 -15.15 20.54 9.42
N ASP A 53 -14.54 20.72 8.25
CA ASP A 53 -13.10 20.87 8.07
C ASP A 53 -12.77 21.92 7.02
N GLU A 54 -11.58 22.51 7.14
CA GLU A 54 -10.97 23.38 6.14
C GLU A 54 -9.95 22.60 5.31
N PHE A 55 -10.01 22.80 4.00
CA PHE A 55 -9.21 22.09 3.02
C PHE A 55 -8.29 23.06 2.29
N PHE A 56 -6.98 22.83 2.36
CA PHE A 56 -5.98 23.61 1.62
C PHE A 56 -5.51 22.77 0.45
N LYS A 57 -6.00 23.10 -0.75
CA LYS A 57 -5.51 22.49 -1.98
C LYS A 57 -4.19 23.14 -2.36
N VAL A 58 -3.19 22.34 -2.67
CA VAL A 58 -1.83 22.77 -2.98
C VAL A 58 -1.49 22.34 -4.41
N ALA A 59 -0.96 23.29 -5.17
CA ALA A 59 -0.40 23.09 -6.51
C ALA A 59 0.99 23.74 -6.56
N ALA A 60 1.87 23.24 -7.41
CA ALA A 60 3.20 23.78 -7.59
C ALA A 60 3.48 24.06 -9.08
N PRO A 61 3.99 25.24 -9.44
CA PRO A 61 4.52 25.50 -10.77
C PRO A 61 5.68 24.55 -11.08
N LEU A 62 5.91 24.28 -12.38
CA LEU A 62 6.99 23.42 -12.83
C LEU A 62 8.37 23.92 -12.37
N GLU A 63 8.59 25.23 -12.30
CA GLU A 63 9.84 25.82 -11.82
C GLU A 63 10.10 25.51 -10.34
N THR A 64 9.07 25.58 -9.48
CA THR A 64 9.17 25.25 -8.06
C THR A 64 9.43 23.75 -7.86
N LEU A 65 8.71 22.91 -8.61
CA LEU A 65 8.92 21.45 -8.60
C LEU A 65 10.32 21.08 -9.07
N GLY A 66 10.80 21.74 -10.13
CA GLY A 66 12.13 21.49 -10.67
C GLY A 66 13.25 21.89 -9.73
N ARG A 67 13.08 23.00 -8.98
CA ARG A 67 14.02 23.37 -7.91
C ARG A 67 14.06 22.30 -6.81
N ALA A 68 12.89 21.86 -6.34
CA ALA A 68 12.81 20.81 -5.33
C ALA A 68 13.41 19.48 -5.82
N ALA A 69 13.19 19.12 -7.09
CA ALA A 69 13.76 17.94 -7.70
C ALA A 69 15.29 17.99 -7.78
N ALA A 70 15.86 19.17 -8.08
CA ALA A 70 17.31 19.39 -8.10
C ALA A 70 17.90 19.32 -6.68
N GLU A 71 17.23 19.88 -5.67
CA GLU A 71 17.60 19.79 -4.25
C GLU A 71 17.58 18.34 -3.74
N LEU A 72 16.55 17.58 -4.12
CA LEU A 72 16.43 16.14 -3.84
C LEU A 72 17.39 15.26 -4.65
N ARG A 73 18.17 15.86 -5.56
CA ARG A 73 19.08 15.17 -6.48
C ARG A 73 18.40 14.01 -7.23
N ILE A 74 17.17 14.24 -7.70
CA ILE A 74 16.41 13.21 -8.42
C ILE A 74 17.18 12.84 -9.69
N MET A 75 17.48 11.55 -9.86
CA MET A 75 18.10 11.03 -11.07
C MET A 75 17.03 10.80 -12.13
N LYS A 76 17.28 11.27 -13.36
CA LYS A 76 16.37 11.08 -14.50
C LYS A 76 17.12 10.56 -15.73
N ARG A 77 16.39 9.77 -16.53
CA ARG A 77 16.89 9.22 -17.78
C ARG A 77 16.99 10.31 -18.85
N THR A 78 18.14 10.43 -19.48
CA THR A 78 18.35 11.27 -20.66
C THR A 78 17.98 10.53 -21.96
N HIS A 79 17.77 11.27 -23.05
CA HIS A 79 17.54 10.68 -24.37
C HIS A 79 18.67 9.76 -24.86
N ILE A 80 19.88 9.92 -24.31
CA ILE A 80 21.07 9.11 -24.59
C ILE A 80 21.05 7.78 -23.83
N GLY A 81 20.14 7.63 -22.86
CA GLY A 81 20.07 6.45 -22.02
C GLY A 81 21.11 6.46 -20.90
N MET A 82 21.38 7.61 -20.31
CA MET A 82 22.13 7.72 -19.04
C MET A 82 21.24 8.35 -17.98
N ASP A 83 21.36 7.88 -16.74
CA ASP A 83 20.68 8.48 -15.60
C ASP A 83 21.58 9.58 -15.05
N LEU A 84 21.12 10.83 -15.14
CA LEU A 84 21.83 12.01 -14.65
C LEU A 84 20.98 12.71 -13.60
N GLN A 85 21.63 13.46 -12.71
CA GLN A 85 20.93 14.30 -11.75
C GLN A 85 20.13 15.36 -12.51
N PHE A 86 18.87 15.55 -12.11
CA PHE A 86 17.99 16.51 -12.73
C PHE A 86 18.49 17.94 -12.50
N ASP A 87 18.56 18.70 -13.60
CA ASP A 87 18.79 20.15 -13.59
C ASP A 87 17.72 20.84 -14.44
N MET A 88 17.20 21.96 -13.92
CA MET A 88 16.22 22.79 -14.59
C MET A 88 16.78 23.51 -15.82
N VAL A 89 18.10 23.69 -15.92
CA VAL A 89 18.73 24.31 -17.10
C VAL A 89 18.72 23.36 -18.30
N GLU A 90 18.86 22.06 -18.06
CA GLU A 90 19.01 21.02 -19.10
C GLU A 90 17.75 20.16 -19.27
N VAL A 91 16.56 20.73 -19.04
CA VAL A 91 15.27 19.99 -19.07
C VAL A 91 15.05 19.21 -20.37
N ASP A 92 15.47 19.76 -21.51
CA ASP A 92 15.29 19.14 -22.83
C ASP A 92 16.17 17.89 -23.05
N ALA A 93 17.18 17.67 -22.21
CA ALA A 93 18.02 16.47 -22.27
C ALA A 93 17.30 15.24 -21.68
N PHE A 94 16.29 15.45 -20.83
CA PHE A 94 15.61 14.40 -20.08
C PHE A 94 14.36 13.86 -20.80
N VAL A 95 14.18 12.54 -20.70
CA VAL A 95 13.03 11.85 -21.27
C VAL A 95 11.76 12.23 -20.51
N LYS A 96 10.76 12.71 -21.25
CA LYS A 96 9.41 12.96 -20.73
C LYS A 96 8.63 11.66 -20.58
N GLN A 97 7.67 11.69 -19.67
CA GLN A 97 6.73 10.60 -19.42
C GLN A 97 5.77 10.39 -20.61
N PRO A 98 5.07 9.24 -20.68
CA PRO A 98 4.11 8.96 -21.75
C PRO A 98 2.95 9.97 -21.82
N ASP A 99 2.59 10.60 -20.71
CA ASP A 99 1.59 11.66 -20.62
C ASP A 99 2.12 13.05 -21.04
N GLY A 100 3.40 13.14 -21.40
CA GLY A 100 4.09 14.39 -21.75
C GLY A 100 4.63 15.16 -20.54
N SER A 101 4.38 14.70 -19.31
CA SER A 101 4.89 15.33 -18.11
C SER A 101 6.39 15.10 -17.94
N LEU A 102 7.08 16.02 -17.26
CA LEU A 102 8.50 15.86 -16.94
C LEU A 102 8.70 14.92 -15.74
N PHE A 103 7.79 14.98 -14.76
CA PHE A 103 7.89 14.27 -13.50
C PHE A 103 6.72 13.29 -13.33
N SER A 104 7.05 12.06 -12.90
CA SER A 104 6.08 11.11 -12.41
C SER A 104 5.27 11.70 -11.27
N TRP A 105 4.06 11.17 -11.07
CA TRP A 105 3.26 11.53 -9.91
C TRP A 105 4.04 11.31 -8.59
N TYR A 106 4.81 10.23 -8.47
CA TYR A 106 5.61 9.95 -7.28
C TYR A 106 6.74 10.97 -7.07
N GLU A 107 7.48 11.33 -8.11
CA GLU A 107 8.52 12.37 -8.04
C GLU A 107 7.93 13.73 -7.66
N ARG A 108 6.77 14.09 -8.23
CA ARG A 108 6.04 15.30 -7.84
C ARG A 108 5.66 15.25 -6.37
N PHE A 109 5.07 14.14 -5.91
CA PHE A 109 4.69 13.95 -4.52
C PHE A 109 5.87 14.09 -3.57
N GLN A 110 7.03 13.49 -3.88
CA GLN A 110 8.26 13.70 -3.12
C GLN A 110 8.69 15.17 -3.07
N CYS A 111 8.63 15.88 -4.20
CA CYS A 111 8.94 17.30 -4.26
C CYS A 111 8.00 18.14 -3.39
N TYR A 112 6.68 17.87 -3.40
CA TYR A 112 5.75 18.55 -2.51
C TYR A 112 6.04 18.25 -1.05
N CYS A 113 6.28 16.99 -0.70
CA CYS A 113 6.62 16.61 0.67
C CYS A 113 7.88 17.34 1.12
N HIS A 114 8.94 17.35 0.31
CA HIS A 114 10.18 18.09 0.60
C HIS A 114 9.93 19.59 0.78
N LEU A 115 9.16 20.22 -0.11
CA LEU A 115 8.83 21.64 -0.01
C LEU A 115 8.01 21.97 1.24
N MET A 116 7.00 21.15 1.58
CA MET A 116 6.15 21.38 2.75
C MET A 116 6.91 21.13 4.06
N HIS A 117 7.74 20.08 4.13
CA HIS A 117 8.57 19.80 5.30
C HIS A 117 9.71 20.81 5.44
N GLY A 118 10.24 21.33 4.33
CA GLY A 118 11.29 22.36 4.31
C GLY A 118 10.86 23.73 4.81
N ILE A 119 9.58 23.95 5.15
CA ILE A 119 9.09 25.22 5.70
C ILE A 119 9.59 25.39 7.14
N VAL A 120 10.54 26.29 7.31
CA VAL A 120 11.19 26.59 8.59
C VAL A 120 10.92 28.04 9.00
N ASN A 121 10.87 28.30 10.31
CA ASN A 121 10.78 29.66 10.81
C ASN A 121 12.12 30.40 10.60
N ASN A 122 12.17 31.19 9.53
CA ASN A 122 13.30 32.06 9.21
C ASN A 122 13.21 33.45 9.88
N SER A 123 12.25 33.67 10.79
CA SER A 123 12.07 34.94 11.47
C SER A 123 13.12 35.15 12.56
N LYS A 124 13.41 36.41 12.89
CA LYS A 124 14.34 36.78 13.98
C LYS A 124 13.83 36.42 15.39
N SER A 125 12.55 36.08 15.53
CA SER A 125 11.92 35.73 16.81
C SER A 125 10.92 34.59 16.63
N SER A 126 10.58 33.93 17.74
CA SER A 126 9.49 32.95 17.76
C SER A 126 8.16 33.61 17.37
N ARG A 127 7.36 32.92 16.55
CA ARG A 127 6.02 33.37 16.17
C ARG A 127 4.99 32.65 17.02
N ILE A 128 3.93 33.36 17.40
CA ILE A 128 2.79 32.76 18.10
C ILE A 128 1.72 32.45 17.06
N LEU A 129 1.33 31.18 16.97
CA LEU A 129 0.24 30.68 16.15
C LEU A 129 -0.97 30.46 17.05
N LYS A 130 -2.12 31.01 16.66
CA LYS A 130 -3.37 30.85 17.40
C LYS A 130 -4.29 29.85 16.70
N PHE A 131 -4.87 28.91 17.46
CA PHE A 131 -5.88 27.96 16.97
C PHE A 131 -6.95 27.66 18.02
N ASN A 132 -8.21 28.05 17.78
CA ASN A 132 -9.39 27.76 18.62
C ASN A 132 -9.23 28.04 20.14
N ARG A 133 -8.33 28.98 20.54
CA ARG A 133 -7.89 29.38 21.92
C ARG A 133 -6.55 28.80 22.41
N ARG A 134 -5.89 27.94 21.64
CA ARG A 134 -4.51 27.49 21.91
C ARG A 134 -3.52 28.44 21.27
N GLU A 135 -2.47 28.78 22.01
CA GLU A 135 -1.31 29.51 21.52
C GLU A 135 -0.14 28.56 21.37
N ILE A 136 0.36 28.41 20.16
CA ILE A 136 1.48 27.54 19.81
C ILE A 136 2.66 28.44 19.48
N ARG A 137 3.78 28.24 20.17
CA ARG A 137 5.02 28.94 19.85
C ARG A 137 5.76 28.14 18.78
N TRP A 138 6.02 28.80 17.66
CA TRP A 138 6.85 28.29 16.59
C TRP A 138 8.24 28.90 16.72
N GLU A 139 9.23 28.08 17.10
CA GLU A 139 10.58 28.52 17.40
C GLU A 139 11.42 28.75 16.14
N VAL A 140 12.52 29.50 16.25
CA VAL A 140 13.41 29.80 15.12
C VAL A 140 14.16 28.52 14.72
N GLY A 141 14.16 28.17 13.44
CA GLY A 141 14.77 26.93 12.96
C GLY A 141 13.88 25.69 13.10
N GLU A 142 12.67 25.80 13.66
CA GLU A 142 11.71 24.69 13.76
C GLU A 142 10.89 24.55 12.46
N HIS A 143 10.63 23.31 12.04
CA HIS A 143 9.79 23.01 10.87
C HIS A 143 8.30 23.19 11.21
N LEU A 144 7.54 23.83 10.32
CA LEU A 144 6.13 24.16 10.57
C LEU A 144 5.24 22.92 10.55
N LEU A 145 5.38 22.06 9.53
CA LEU A 145 4.49 20.92 9.31
C LEU A 145 4.55 19.90 10.47
N PRO A 146 5.73 19.43 10.93
CA PRO A 146 5.82 18.48 12.03
C PRO A 146 5.27 19.05 13.35
N LYS A 147 5.43 20.36 13.56
CA LYS A 147 4.86 21.04 14.73
C LYS A 147 3.33 20.99 14.71
N LEU A 148 2.71 21.29 13.57
CA LEU A 148 1.26 21.26 13.42
C LEU A 148 0.68 19.84 13.46
N GLU A 149 1.43 18.84 13.01
CA GLU A 149 1.08 17.42 13.17
C GLU A 149 1.16 16.97 14.63
N SER A 150 2.22 17.35 15.35
CA SER A 150 2.38 17.02 16.78
C SER A 150 1.28 17.63 17.68
N GLU A 151 0.77 18.79 17.29
CA GLU A 151 -0.34 19.49 17.98
C GLU A 151 -1.72 19.01 17.50
N ILE A 152 -1.78 18.05 16.56
CA ILE A 152 -3.00 17.45 15.99
C ILE A 152 -3.88 18.53 15.33
N ILE A 153 -3.25 19.57 14.76
CA ILE A 153 -3.94 20.60 13.96
C ILE A 153 -4.11 20.13 12.53
N ILE A 154 -3.09 19.45 11.98
CA ILE A 154 -3.22 18.79 10.68
C ILE A 154 -3.83 17.42 10.93
N LYS A 155 -5.04 17.19 10.39
CA LYS A 155 -5.71 15.88 10.50
C LYS A 155 -5.10 14.87 9.55
N GLN A 156 -4.86 15.30 8.31
CA GLN A 156 -4.36 14.43 7.24
C GLN A 156 -3.82 15.27 6.08
N ILE A 157 -2.78 14.75 5.44
CA ILE A 157 -2.29 15.20 4.13
C ILE A 157 -2.55 14.07 3.16
N PHE A 158 -3.27 14.32 2.07
CA PHE A 158 -3.58 13.27 1.09
C PHE A 158 -3.55 13.83 -0.35
N PRO A 159 -3.20 13.01 -1.34
CA PRO A 159 -3.23 13.43 -2.72
C PRO A 159 -4.66 13.55 -3.25
N LEU A 160 -4.91 14.56 -4.07
CA LEU A 160 -6.19 14.80 -4.73
C LEU A 160 -6.26 14.06 -6.06
N HIS A 161 -7.44 13.53 -6.37
CA HIS A 161 -7.65 12.88 -7.65
C HIS A 161 -8.07 13.88 -8.74
N ASP A 162 -7.49 13.72 -9.94
CA ASP A 162 -8.03 14.35 -11.14
C ASP A 162 -9.17 13.51 -11.71
N ASP A 163 -10.40 13.97 -11.48
CA ASP A 163 -11.60 13.31 -12.02
C ASP A 163 -11.62 13.18 -13.54
N LYS A 164 -11.02 14.10 -14.30
CA LYS A 164 -11.03 14.02 -15.77
C LYS A 164 -10.29 12.75 -16.18
N ILE A 165 -9.08 12.57 -15.67
CA ILE A 165 -8.23 11.40 -15.93
C ILE A 165 -8.86 10.14 -15.32
N ARG A 166 -9.30 10.19 -14.04
CA ARG A 166 -9.93 9.05 -13.37
C ARG A 166 -11.15 8.52 -14.11
N LYS A 167 -12.04 9.40 -14.59
CA LYS A 167 -13.24 9.00 -15.35
C LYS A 167 -12.88 8.43 -16.72
N LYS A 168 -11.87 9.00 -17.39
CA LYS A 168 -11.36 8.47 -18.66
C LYS A 168 -10.82 7.05 -18.46
N LEU A 169 -9.98 6.87 -17.44
CA LEU A 169 -9.40 5.57 -17.10
C LEU A 169 -10.50 4.56 -16.74
N LEU A 170 -11.44 4.93 -15.87
CA LEU A 170 -12.57 4.07 -15.50
C LEU A 170 -13.38 3.61 -16.71
N LYS A 171 -13.65 4.51 -17.67
CA LYS A 171 -14.43 4.19 -18.88
C LYS A 171 -13.67 3.29 -19.86
N THR A 172 -12.38 3.56 -20.05
CA THR A 172 -11.54 2.89 -21.07
C THR A 172 -11.00 1.55 -20.59
N TRP A 173 -10.83 1.41 -19.27
CA TRP A 173 -10.23 0.22 -18.67
C TRP A 173 -11.25 -0.56 -17.82
N ALA A 174 -11.65 -0.03 -16.66
CA ALA A 174 -12.43 -0.81 -15.69
C ALA A 174 -13.85 -1.19 -16.14
N LEU A 175 -14.48 -0.37 -16.98
CA LEU A 175 -15.85 -0.61 -17.49
C LEU A 175 -15.87 -1.30 -18.86
N GLN A 176 -14.70 -1.59 -19.45
CA GLN A 176 -14.61 -2.26 -20.74
C GLN A 176 -14.64 -3.78 -20.56
N TRP A 177 -15.83 -4.33 -20.37
CA TRP A 177 -16.04 -5.76 -20.02
C TRP A 177 -15.60 -6.76 -21.10
N TRP A 178 -15.31 -6.29 -22.32
CA TRP A 178 -14.87 -7.15 -23.42
C TRP A 178 -13.34 -7.35 -23.48
N ASP A 179 -12.56 -6.55 -22.76
CA ASP A 179 -11.09 -6.55 -22.83
C ASP A 179 -10.46 -6.61 -21.43
N PHE A 180 -10.77 -7.67 -20.69
CA PHE A 180 -10.27 -7.90 -19.33
C PHE A 180 -8.76 -8.19 -19.28
N THR A 181 -8.17 -8.54 -20.42
CA THR A 181 -6.78 -9.01 -20.47
C THR A 181 -5.77 -7.93 -20.81
N THR A 182 -6.15 -6.92 -21.59
CA THR A 182 -5.24 -5.84 -21.95
C THR A 182 -5.44 -4.65 -21.02
N GLN A 183 -4.46 -4.41 -20.17
CA GLN A 183 -4.51 -3.31 -19.21
C GLN A 183 -3.64 -2.16 -19.72
N PRO A 184 -4.10 -0.89 -19.66
CA PRO A 184 -3.33 0.26 -20.08
C PRO A 184 -2.30 0.63 -19.00
N VAL A 185 -1.29 -0.23 -18.84
CA VAL A 185 -0.33 -0.16 -17.72
C VAL A 185 0.40 1.18 -17.67
N ASP A 186 0.71 1.79 -18.81
CA ASP A 186 1.40 3.09 -18.85
C ASP A 186 0.51 4.25 -18.37
N GLU A 187 -0.79 4.20 -18.65
CA GLU A 187 -1.74 5.21 -18.15
C GLU A 187 -1.98 5.04 -16.64
N ILE A 188 -2.04 3.79 -16.17
CA ILE A 188 -2.11 3.46 -14.74
C ILE A 188 -0.85 3.93 -14.02
N TYR A 189 0.33 3.70 -14.61
CA TYR A 189 1.61 4.16 -14.09
C TYR A 189 1.67 5.68 -13.95
N ALA A 190 1.26 6.42 -14.99
CA ALA A 190 1.28 7.88 -14.97
C ALA A 190 0.36 8.46 -13.87
N TYR A 191 -0.78 7.81 -13.59
CA TYR A 191 -1.78 8.33 -12.65
C TYR A 191 -1.63 7.81 -11.21
N TYR A 192 -1.41 6.51 -11.02
CA TYR A 192 -1.35 5.85 -9.71
C TYR A 192 0.08 5.54 -9.25
N GLY A 193 1.08 5.68 -10.12
CA GLY A 193 2.48 5.38 -9.81
C GLY A 193 2.88 3.92 -10.05
N SER A 194 4.15 3.62 -9.79
CA SER A 194 4.79 2.34 -10.13
C SER A 194 4.19 1.14 -9.41
N LYS A 195 3.94 1.24 -8.11
CA LYS A 195 3.49 0.11 -7.28
C LYS A 195 2.15 -0.46 -7.75
N ILE A 196 1.16 0.41 -7.90
CA ILE A 196 -0.18 0.07 -8.39
C ILE A 196 -0.10 -0.44 -9.85
N ALA A 197 0.72 0.20 -10.69
CA ALA A 197 0.90 -0.24 -12.08
C ALA A 197 1.54 -1.64 -12.19
N ILE A 198 2.51 -1.98 -11.34
CA ILE A 198 3.12 -3.32 -11.29
C ILE A 198 2.07 -4.36 -10.87
N TYR A 199 1.25 -4.07 -9.87
CA TYR A 199 0.15 -4.95 -9.45
C TYR A 199 -0.81 -5.24 -10.61
N PHE A 200 -1.31 -4.20 -11.28
CA PHE A 200 -2.19 -4.39 -12.42
C PHE A 200 -1.47 -5.12 -13.58
N ALA A 201 -0.21 -4.79 -13.88
CA ALA A 201 0.57 -5.53 -14.86
C ALA A 201 0.74 -7.02 -14.55
N PHE A 202 0.86 -7.37 -13.26
CA PHE A 202 0.87 -8.74 -12.75
C PHE A 202 -0.48 -9.39 -12.94
N LEU A 203 -1.55 -8.74 -12.44
CA LEU A 203 -2.93 -9.21 -12.54
C LEU A 203 -3.30 -9.53 -13.99
N GLY A 204 -3.09 -8.61 -14.92
CA GLY A 204 -3.44 -8.82 -16.33
C GLY A 204 -2.66 -9.97 -16.97
N MET A 205 -1.36 -10.10 -16.65
CA MET A 205 -0.57 -11.24 -17.13
C MET A 205 -1.04 -12.55 -16.49
N TYR A 206 -1.34 -12.54 -15.20
CA TYR A 206 -1.81 -13.69 -14.46
C TYR A 206 -3.13 -14.21 -15.03
N THR A 207 -4.12 -13.34 -15.23
CA THR A 207 -5.43 -13.69 -15.82
C THR A 207 -5.25 -14.28 -17.23
N GLN A 208 -4.42 -13.67 -18.08
CA GLN A 208 -4.12 -14.19 -19.42
C GLN A 208 -3.51 -15.60 -19.38
N TRP A 209 -2.53 -15.81 -18.51
CA TRP A 209 -1.83 -17.08 -18.40
C TRP A 209 -2.71 -18.16 -17.77
N LEU A 210 -3.66 -17.78 -16.90
CA LEU A 210 -4.59 -18.69 -16.24
C LEU A 210 -5.62 -19.31 -17.20
N LEU A 211 -5.90 -18.66 -18.34
CA LEU A 211 -6.82 -19.19 -19.36
C LEU A 211 -6.35 -20.55 -19.92
N PHE A 212 -5.04 -20.76 -20.08
CA PHE A 212 -4.50 -22.03 -20.58
C PHE A 212 -4.84 -23.22 -19.66
N PRO A 213 -4.42 -23.24 -18.37
CA PRO A 213 -4.78 -24.33 -17.48
C PRO A 213 -6.28 -24.37 -17.15
N ALA A 214 -7.03 -23.26 -17.28
CA ALA A 214 -8.49 -23.26 -17.15
C ALA A 214 -9.15 -24.12 -18.24
N VAL A 215 -8.77 -23.92 -19.51
CA VAL A 215 -9.31 -24.73 -20.62
C VAL A 215 -8.93 -26.20 -20.46
N VAL A 216 -7.66 -26.49 -20.17
CA VAL A 216 -7.18 -27.87 -19.97
C VAL A 216 -7.89 -28.52 -18.77
N GLY A 217 -8.04 -27.78 -17.66
CA GLY A 217 -8.72 -28.25 -16.45
C GLY A 217 -10.19 -28.58 -16.68
N LEU A 218 -10.91 -27.77 -17.46
CA LEU A 218 -12.30 -28.07 -17.84
C LEU A 218 -12.39 -29.33 -18.73
N ILE A 219 -11.47 -29.49 -19.68
CA ILE A 219 -11.41 -30.69 -20.54
C ILE A 219 -11.15 -31.95 -19.69
N VAL A 220 -10.22 -31.88 -18.73
CA VAL A 220 -9.93 -32.98 -17.80
C VAL A 220 -11.12 -33.30 -16.90
N TYR A 221 -11.93 -32.30 -16.55
CA TYR A 221 -13.09 -32.47 -15.68
C TYR A 221 -14.32 -33.05 -16.38
N PHE A 222 -14.63 -32.60 -17.60
CA PHE A 222 -15.85 -33.01 -18.32
C PHE A 222 -15.72 -34.32 -19.08
N ILE A 223 -14.50 -34.70 -19.48
CA ILE A 223 -14.26 -35.95 -20.20
C ILE A 223 -13.97 -37.06 -19.18
N ASP A 224 -14.74 -38.14 -19.23
CA ASP A 224 -14.44 -39.34 -18.45
C ASP A 224 -13.43 -40.22 -19.21
N TYR A 225 -12.22 -40.32 -18.70
CA TYR A 225 -11.15 -41.12 -19.29
C TYR A 225 -11.12 -42.58 -18.78
N GLY A 226 -12.07 -42.98 -17.93
CA GLY A 226 -12.15 -44.35 -17.41
C GLY A 226 -10.84 -44.81 -16.74
N SER A 227 -10.21 -45.86 -17.29
CA SER A 227 -8.93 -46.39 -16.80
C SER A 227 -7.73 -45.49 -17.09
N ALA A 228 -7.81 -44.62 -18.10
CA ALA A 228 -6.73 -43.70 -18.45
C ALA A 228 -6.60 -42.51 -17.48
N ASN A 229 -7.56 -42.31 -16.58
CA ASN A 229 -7.47 -41.30 -15.51
C ASN A 229 -6.19 -41.41 -14.66
N LEU A 230 -5.68 -42.64 -14.48
CA LEU A 230 -4.43 -42.89 -13.76
C LEU A 230 -3.20 -42.26 -14.43
N VAL A 231 -3.27 -41.99 -15.73
CA VAL A 231 -2.19 -41.35 -16.52
C VAL A 231 -2.52 -39.87 -16.76
N VAL A 232 -3.78 -39.56 -17.06
CA VAL A 232 -4.23 -38.19 -17.37
C VAL A 232 -4.06 -37.25 -16.18
N LEU A 233 -4.39 -37.67 -14.95
CA LEU A 233 -4.28 -36.82 -13.77
C LEU A 233 -2.82 -36.46 -13.43
N PRO A 234 -1.85 -37.40 -13.38
CA PRO A 234 -0.44 -37.03 -13.23
C PRO A 234 0.10 -36.19 -14.39
N ALA A 235 -0.29 -36.48 -15.64
CA ALA A 235 0.12 -35.67 -16.79
C ALA A 235 -0.39 -34.23 -16.69
N PHE A 236 -1.64 -34.03 -16.27
CA PHE A 236 -2.21 -32.73 -15.97
C PHE A 236 -1.43 -32.01 -14.87
N PHE A 237 -1.09 -32.70 -13.78
CA PHE A 237 -0.28 -32.13 -12.69
C PHE A 237 1.08 -31.64 -13.17
N ILE A 238 1.78 -32.45 -13.98
CA ILE A 238 3.07 -32.07 -14.57
C ILE A 238 2.90 -30.84 -15.48
N ALA A 239 1.85 -30.80 -16.30
CA ALA A 239 1.54 -29.65 -17.14
C ALA A 239 1.28 -28.38 -16.32
N VAL A 240 0.56 -28.48 -15.20
CA VAL A 240 0.31 -27.37 -14.26
C VAL A 240 1.61 -26.89 -13.61
N ILE A 241 2.49 -27.80 -13.18
CA ILE A 241 3.80 -27.42 -12.62
C ILE A 241 4.65 -26.69 -13.67
N LEU A 242 4.71 -27.23 -14.89
CA LEU A 242 5.43 -26.59 -16.00
C LEU A 242 4.86 -25.21 -16.31
N TRP A 243 3.54 -25.08 -16.33
CA TRP A 243 2.87 -23.79 -16.46
C TRP A 243 3.27 -22.82 -15.35
N ALA A 244 3.27 -23.24 -14.09
CA ALA A 244 3.62 -22.40 -12.95
C ALA A 244 5.08 -21.92 -13.01
N ILE A 245 6.01 -22.80 -13.39
CA ILE A 245 7.43 -22.46 -13.60
C ILE A 245 7.56 -21.44 -14.74
N MET A 246 6.92 -21.70 -15.88
CA MET A 246 6.96 -20.81 -17.03
C MET A 246 6.37 -19.45 -16.71
N PHE A 247 5.18 -19.39 -16.12
CA PHE A 247 4.54 -18.15 -15.69
C PHE A 247 5.47 -17.33 -14.78
N SER A 248 6.04 -17.97 -13.75
CA SER A 248 6.94 -17.31 -12.80
C SER A 248 8.19 -16.72 -13.48
N GLN A 249 8.79 -17.44 -14.43
CA GLN A 249 9.97 -16.96 -15.17
C GLN A 249 9.63 -15.83 -16.13
N PHE A 250 8.52 -15.94 -16.86
CA PHE A 250 8.06 -14.88 -17.76
C PHE A 250 7.65 -13.63 -16.98
N TRP A 251 7.05 -13.78 -15.79
CA TRP A 251 6.74 -12.65 -14.93
C TRP A 251 8.01 -11.93 -14.48
N LYS A 252 9.05 -12.66 -14.03
CA LYS A 252 10.34 -12.06 -13.68
C LYS A 252 10.93 -11.25 -14.84
N ARG A 253 10.86 -11.78 -16.06
CA ARG A 253 11.31 -11.08 -17.28
C ARG A 253 10.48 -9.83 -17.58
N LYS A 254 9.15 -9.93 -17.50
CA LYS A 254 8.23 -8.81 -17.73
C LYS A 254 8.43 -7.71 -16.68
N ASN A 255 8.54 -8.09 -15.40
CA ASN A 255 8.80 -7.16 -14.31
C ASN A 255 10.13 -6.42 -14.51
N ALA A 256 11.21 -7.13 -14.85
CA ALA A 256 12.49 -6.49 -15.16
C ALA A 256 12.40 -5.51 -16.35
N ALA A 257 11.64 -5.86 -17.40
CA ALA A 257 11.41 -4.98 -18.54
C ALA A 257 10.59 -3.73 -18.16
N LEU A 258 9.57 -3.87 -17.30
CA LEU A 258 8.77 -2.74 -16.79
C LEU A 258 9.60 -1.82 -15.90
N LEU A 259 10.42 -2.38 -15.01
CA LEU A 259 11.35 -1.64 -14.16
C LEU A 259 12.44 -0.91 -14.95
N ALA A 260 12.87 -1.47 -16.08
CA ALA A 260 13.80 -0.78 -16.98
C ALA A 260 13.10 0.31 -17.82
N ARG A 261 11.81 0.14 -18.11
CA ARG A 261 11.01 1.09 -18.89
C ARG A 261 10.59 2.31 -18.06
N TRP A 262 10.21 2.10 -16.82
CA TRP A 262 9.86 3.16 -15.89
C TRP A 262 11.08 3.45 -15.03
N PRO A 263 11.73 4.62 -15.18
CA PRO A 263 12.83 4.97 -14.30
C PRO A 263 12.27 5.16 -12.88
N ILE A 264 12.36 4.11 -12.04
CA ILE A 264 12.01 4.19 -10.63
C ILE A 264 13.26 4.67 -9.91
N THR A 265 13.30 5.96 -9.59
CA THR A 265 14.35 6.53 -8.77
C THR A 265 14.11 6.10 -7.32
N TYR A 266 14.65 4.94 -6.94
CA TYR A 266 14.83 4.63 -5.52
C TYR A 266 15.90 5.60 -5.01
N GLY A 267 15.51 6.45 -4.06
CA GLY A 267 16.38 7.41 -3.41
C GLY A 267 17.41 6.73 -2.50
N ASN A 268 18.27 5.88 -3.07
CA ASN A 268 19.33 5.19 -2.33
C ASN A 268 20.45 6.15 -1.88
N ALA A 269 20.37 7.44 -2.22
CA ALA A 269 21.41 8.41 -1.91
C ALA A 269 21.19 9.21 -0.60
N VAL A 270 19.98 9.21 -0.02
CA VAL A 270 19.68 10.04 1.17
C VAL A 270 19.91 9.28 2.48
N ASP A 271 19.74 7.95 2.51
CA ASP A 271 19.93 7.16 3.73
C ASP A 271 21.41 6.91 4.10
N GLU A 272 22.34 6.99 3.14
CA GLU A 272 23.77 6.91 3.44
C GLU A 272 24.31 8.20 4.08
N GLU A 273 23.73 9.36 3.78
CA GLU A 273 24.24 10.66 4.27
C GLU A 273 23.77 10.96 5.72
N TYR A 274 22.64 10.39 6.17
CA TYR A 274 22.18 10.51 7.57
C TYR A 274 22.97 9.64 8.56
N LYS A 275 23.59 8.52 8.12
CA LYS A 275 24.46 7.71 9.00
C LYS A 275 25.80 8.39 9.31
N VAL A 276 26.23 9.41 8.55
CA VAL A 276 27.55 10.07 8.72
C VAL A 276 27.49 11.31 9.64
N VAL A 277 26.33 11.93 9.82
CA VAL A 277 26.19 13.21 10.54
C VAL A 277 26.06 13.06 12.08
N GLY A 278 25.90 11.83 12.59
CA GLY A 278 25.80 11.55 14.03
C GLY A 278 27.11 11.63 14.83
N MET A 279 28.26 11.82 14.17
CA MET A 279 29.57 11.77 14.84
C MET A 279 30.13 13.19 15.06
N LYS A 280 29.54 13.92 16.00
CA LYS A 280 30.07 15.21 16.48
C LYS A 280 31.29 14.98 17.38
N GLY A 281 32.45 15.43 16.89
CA GLY A 281 33.49 16.08 17.70
C GLY A 281 34.65 15.20 18.16
N ASN A 282 35.76 15.25 17.40
CA ASN A 282 37.05 15.81 17.87
C ASN A 282 38.11 15.60 16.79
N ALA A 283 38.20 16.56 15.86
CA ALA A 283 39.33 16.63 14.95
C ALA A 283 40.55 17.21 15.70
N GLN A 284 41.51 16.35 16.02
CA GLN A 284 42.89 16.77 16.33
C GLN A 284 43.77 16.55 15.09
N PRO A 285 44.73 17.45 14.80
CA PRO A 285 45.49 17.40 13.56
C PRO A 285 46.75 16.51 13.69
N ARG A 286 47.07 15.84 12.57
CA ARG A 286 48.32 15.15 12.23
C ARG A 286 48.59 13.80 12.93
N GLN A 287 48.18 12.72 12.28
CA GLN A 287 48.80 11.40 12.45
C GLN A 287 49.26 10.84 11.09
N ASN A 288 50.32 10.04 11.11
CA ASN A 288 50.88 9.37 9.94
C ASN A 288 49.80 8.52 9.24
N PRO A 289 49.77 8.46 7.89
CA PRO A 289 48.74 7.73 7.13
C PRO A 289 48.59 6.27 7.57
N MET A 290 49.69 5.63 7.95
CA MET A 290 49.70 4.22 8.35
C MET A 290 49.10 3.95 9.74
N ASP A 291 49.17 4.89 10.68
CA ASP A 291 48.58 4.72 12.01
C ASP A 291 47.06 4.94 11.97
N LEU A 292 46.59 5.85 11.11
CA LEU A 292 45.17 6.03 10.84
C LEU A 292 44.57 4.76 10.20
N ILE A 293 45.27 4.13 9.25
CA ILE A 293 44.83 2.88 8.61
C ILE A 293 44.76 1.73 9.63
N LYS A 294 45.76 1.59 10.51
CA LYS A 294 45.74 0.56 11.56
C LYS A 294 44.65 0.80 12.60
N LEU A 295 44.37 2.05 12.95
CA LEU A 295 43.28 2.40 13.87
C LEU A 295 41.92 2.15 13.23
N LEU A 296 41.75 2.47 11.95
CA LEU A 296 40.57 2.12 11.13
C LEU A 296 40.38 0.61 10.97
N GLU A 297 41.46 -0.16 10.78
CA GLU A 297 41.41 -1.62 10.72
C GLU A 297 41.08 -2.25 12.07
N ALA A 298 41.68 -1.77 13.16
CA ALA A 298 41.37 -2.23 14.51
C ALA A 298 39.93 -1.91 14.90
N ASP A 299 39.42 -0.73 14.51
CA ASP A 299 38.03 -0.32 14.73
C ASP A 299 37.07 -1.08 13.78
N ARG A 300 37.49 -1.41 12.55
CA ARG A 300 36.76 -2.35 11.67
C ARG A 300 36.68 -3.75 12.26
N VAL A 301 37.74 -4.26 12.88
CA VAL A 301 37.75 -5.63 13.44
C VAL A 301 36.95 -5.69 14.74
N LYS A 302 37.03 -4.66 15.60
CA LYS A 302 36.17 -4.53 16.78
C LYS A 302 34.71 -4.30 16.38
N GLY A 303 34.47 -3.40 15.42
CA GLY A 303 33.17 -3.11 14.83
C GLY A 303 32.56 -4.35 14.20
N LYS A 304 33.32 -5.14 13.40
CA LYS A 304 32.85 -6.42 12.86
C LYS A 304 32.42 -7.40 13.95
N LYS A 305 33.17 -7.54 15.05
CA LYS A 305 32.79 -8.45 16.15
C LYS A 305 31.52 -7.99 16.88
N VAL A 306 31.36 -6.69 17.10
CA VAL A 306 30.15 -6.12 17.72
C VAL A 306 28.95 -6.22 16.77
N PHE A 307 29.17 -5.93 15.49
CA PHE A 307 28.18 -6.04 14.41
C PHE A 307 27.69 -7.47 14.22
N THR A 308 28.59 -8.46 14.16
CA THR A 308 28.21 -9.88 14.08
C THR A 308 27.41 -10.32 15.31
N LYS A 309 27.79 -9.88 16.53
CA LYS A 309 27.01 -10.20 17.75
C LYS A 309 25.62 -9.57 17.72
N TYR A 310 25.51 -8.36 17.18
CA TYR A 310 24.27 -7.62 17.03
C TYR A 310 23.34 -8.26 15.98
N GLU A 311 23.88 -8.67 14.84
CA GLU A 311 23.15 -9.44 13.82
C GLU A 311 22.62 -10.77 14.36
N TRP A 312 23.43 -11.50 15.13
CA TRP A 312 22.99 -12.75 15.77
C TRP A 312 21.87 -12.53 16.79
N PHE A 313 21.93 -11.44 17.56
CA PHE A 313 20.86 -11.08 18.49
C PHE A 313 19.56 -10.73 17.75
N ASN A 314 19.65 -9.96 16.67
CA ASN A 314 18.51 -9.62 15.82
C ASN A 314 17.92 -10.88 15.15
N HIS A 315 18.76 -11.80 14.70
CA HIS A 315 18.32 -13.08 14.13
C HIS A 315 17.59 -13.93 15.18
N LEU A 316 18.09 -13.99 16.41
CA LEU A 316 17.45 -14.71 17.51
C LEU A 316 16.09 -14.10 17.88
N LEU A 317 15.99 -12.76 17.90
CA LEU A 317 14.72 -12.06 18.12
C LEU A 317 13.70 -12.38 17.02
N ARG A 318 14.14 -12.42 15.75
CA ARG A 318 13.29 -12.82 14.62
C ARG A 318 12.81 -14.27 14.79
N ILE A 319 13.70 -15.23 15.07
CA ILE A 319 13.32 -16.63 15.32
C ILE A 319 12.31 -16.74 16.48
N ARG A 320 12.53 -16.02 17.59
CA ARG A 320 11.60 -16.02 18.72
C ARG A 320 10.24 -15.50 18.31
N ASN A 321 10.19 -14.40 17.58
CA ASN A 321 8.94 -13.79 17.14
C ASN A 321 8.21 -14.67 16.11
N ASP A 322 8.94 -15.31 15.20
CA ASP A 322 8.39 -16.28 14.24
C ASP A 322 7.84 -17.52 14.98
N ALA A 323 8.56 -18.02 15.99
CA ALA A 323 8.10 -19.11 16.84
C ALA A 323 6.82 -18.74 17.60
N LEU A 324 6.71 -17.52 18.12
CA LEU A 324 5.48 -17.05 18.78
C LEU A 324 4.28 -17.03 17.82
N ILE A 325 4.50 -16.61 16.58
CA ILE A 325 3.46 -16.62 15.53
C ILE A 325 3.06 -18.06 15.20
N ILE A 326 4.02 -18.95 14.98
CA ILE A 326 3.74 -20.37 14.67
C ILE A 326 3.00 -21.06 15.82
N ILE A 327 3.43 -20.83 17.07
CA ILE A 327 2.76 -21.37 18.25
C ILE A 327 1.33 -20.83 18.35
N SER A 328 1.13 -19.53 18.09
CA SER A 328 -0.21 -18.93 18.06
C SER A 328 -1.12 -19.60 17.02
N ILE A 329 -0.61 -19.85 15.81
CA ILE A 329 -1.34 -20.57 14.75
C ILE A 329 -1.72 -21.97 15.21
N ILE A 330 -0.77 -22.73 15.76
CA ILE A 330 -1.00 -24.10 16.21
C ILE A 330 -2.02 -24.14 17.35
N CYS A 331 -1.89 -23.26 18.34
CA CYS A 331 -2.73 -23.29 19.54
C CYS A 331 -4.14 -22.71 19.33
N LEU A 332 -4.31 -21.74 18.43
CA LEU A 332 -5.62 -21.10 18.21
C LEU A 332 -6.38 -21.70 17.03
N GLN A 333 -5.67 -22.03 15.95
CA GLN A 333 -6.30 -22.29 14.66
C GLN A 333 -6.61 -23.77 14.45
N LEU A 334 -5.70 -24.66 14.83
CA LEU A 334 -5.94 -26.12 14.72
C LEU A 334 -7.13 -26.59 15.56
N PRO A 335 -7.33 -26.16 16.82
CA PRO A 335 -8.51 -26.55 17.59
C PRO A 335 -9.81 -26.05 16.98
N PHE A 336 -9.80 -24.86 16.37
CA PHE A 336 -10.97 -24.30 15.71
C PHE A 336 -11.34 -25.08 14.44
N GLU A 337 -10.34 -25.52 13.67
CA GLU A 337 -10.53 -26.41 12.52
C GLU A 337 -11.08 -27.78 12.92
N LEU A 338 -10.55 -28.35 14.00
CA LEU A 338 -11.02 -29.63 14.51
C LEU A 338 -12.46 -29.52 15.01
N ALA A 339 -12.79 -28.44 15.72
CA ALA A 339 -14.15 -28.15 16.16
C ALA A 339 -15.10 -27.98 14.97
N TYR A 340 -14.66 -27.27 13.92
CA TYR A 340 -15.42 -27.12 12.67
C TYR A 340 -15.67 -28.47 12.00
N ALA A 341 -14.64 -29.31 11.84
CA ALA A 341 -14.76 -30.62 11.22
C ALA A 341 -15.75 -31.52 11.98
N HIS A 342 -15.63 -31.58 13.31
CA HIS A 342 -16.56 -32.34 14.15
C HIS A 342 -18.00 -31.82 14.03
N LEU A 343 -18.21 -30.50 14.08
CA LEU A 343 -19.54 -29.92 13.97
C LEU A 343 -20.15 -30.16 12.57
N TYR A 344 -19.32 -30.08 11.53
CA TYR A 344 -19.71 -30.33 10.14
C TYR A 344 -20.19 -31.78 9.93
N GLU A 345 -19.56 -32.76 10.59
CA GLU A 345 -19.99 -34.16 10.55
C GLU A 345 -21.28 -34.42 11.34
N VAL A 346 -21.44 -33.79 12.51
CA VAL A 346 -22.65 -33.95 13.35
C VAL A 346 -23.90 -33.34 12.72
N LEU A 347 -23.74 -32.32 11.86
CA LEU A 347 -24.85 -31.65 11.20
C LEU A 347 -25.41 -32.49 10.04
N ASN A 348 -26.71 -32.80 10.09
CA ASN A 348 -27.38 -33.55 9.03
C ASN A 348 -27.94 -32.69 7.88
N LYS A 349 -28.22 -31.40 8.10
CA LYS A 349 -28.82 -30.52 7.09
C LYS A 349 -27.77 -29.70 6.33
N ASP A 350 -27.78 -29.77 5.01
CA ASP A 350 -26.82 -29.06 4.15
C ASP A 350 -26.89 -27.54 4.30
N ILE A 351 -28.08 -26.96 4.47
CA ILE A 351 -28.26 -25.51 4.70
C ILE A 351 -27.49 -25.04 5.95
N ILE A 352 -27.50 -25.84 7.01
CA ILE A 352 -26.81 -25.49 8.26
C ILE A 352 -25.29 -25.63 8.08
N LYS A 353 -24.81 -26.57 7.26
CA LYS A 353 -23.38 -26.70 6.91
C LYS A 353 -22.87 -25.49 6.13
N PHE A 354 -23.68 -24.94 5.22
CA PHE A 354 -23.37 -23.69 4.53
C PHE A 354 -23.26 -22.52 5.50
N GLY A 355 -24.26 -22.35 6.38
CA GLY A 355 -24.23 -21.30 7.41
C GLY A 355 -23.03 -21.43 8.36
N LEU A 356 -22.72 -22.65 8.81
CA LEU A 356 -21.56 -22.93 9.65
C LEU A 356 -20.25 -22.50 8.96
N THR A 357 -20.10 -22.82 7.67
CA THR A 357 -18.88 -22.51 6.92
C THR A 357 -18.72 -21.00 6.71
N ALA A 358 -19.81 -20.27 6.46
CA ALA A 358 -19.77 -18.82 6.38
C ALA A 358 -19.36 -18.17 7.73
N ILE A 359 -19.93 -18.62 8.84
CA ILE A 359 -19.57 -18.13 10.18
C ILE A 359 -18.10 -18.45 10.49
N TYR A 360 -17.68 -19.69 10.24
CA TYR A 360 -16.31 -20.13 10.45
C TYR A 360 -15.32 -19.27 9.64
N LEU A 361 -15.57 -19.04 8.35
CA LEU A 361 -14.72 -18.19 7.51
C LEU A 361 -14.66 -16.74 8.01
N ALA A 362 -15.79 -16.16 8.41
CA ALA A 362 -15.84 -14.79 8.96
C ALA A 362 -15.09 -14.68 10.30
N THR A 363 -15.26 -15.66 11.20
CA THR A 363 -14.52 -15.70 12.48
C THR A 363 -13.02 -15.80 12.25
N ILE A 364 -12.62 -16.66 11.31
CA ILE A 364 -11.22 -16.83 10.95
C ILE A 364 -10.63 -15.55 10.37
N GLN A 365 -11.31 -14.91 9.43
CA GLN A 365 -10.83 -13.66 8.83
C GLN A 365 -10.60 -12.58 9.89
N TYR A 366 -11.47 -12.53 10.91
CA TYR A 366 -11.30 -11.65 12.05
C TYR A 366 -10.06 -12.01 12.89
N ILE A 367 -9.85 -13.30 13.21
CA ILE A 367 -8.68 -13.77 13.97
C ILE A 367 -7.38 -13.49 13.19
N THR A 368 -7.35 -13.74 11.89
CA THR A 368 -6.17 -13.49 11.05
C THR A 368 -5.84 -12.00 10.98
N LYS A 369 -6.86 -11.13 10.87
CA LYS A 369 -6.68 -9.67 10.93
C LYS A 369 -6.11 -9.22 12.28
N LEU A 370 -6.56 -9.84 13.38
CA LEU A 370 -5.99 -9.61 14.70
C LEU A 370 -4.52 -10.07 14.77
N GLY A 371 -4.21 -11.26 14.24
CA GLY A 371 -2.85 -11.79 14.13
C GLY A 371 -1.92 -10.90 13.31
N GLY A 372 -2.43 -10.29 12.23
CA GLY A 372 -1.69 -9.30 11.44
C GLY A 372 -1.33 -8.05 12.25
N LYS A 373 -2.27 -7.48 13.02
CA LYS A 373 -2.00 -6.35 13.93
C LYS A 373 -0.98 -6.69 15.02
N VAL A 374 -1.01 -7.94 15.51
CA VAL A 374 0.00 -8.43 16.46
C VAL A 374 1.37 -8.53 15.78
N SER A 375 1.42 -8.97 14.52
CA SER A 375 2.67 -9.08 13.75
C SER A 375 3.32 -7.71 13.53
N VAL A 376 2.53 -6.68 13.24
CA VAL A 376 3.00 -5.28 13.16
C VAL A 376 3.64 -4.84 14.48
N LYS A 377 2.95 -5.08 15.61
CA LYS A 377 3.51 -4.79 16.94
C LYS A 377 4.79 -5.56 17.23
N LEU A 378 4.88 -6.83 16.84
CA LEU A 378 6.08 -7.65 17.03
C LEU A 378 7.28 -7.11 16.26
N ILE A 379 7.06 -6.54 15.08
CA ILE A 379 8.12 -5.97 14.25
C ILE A 379 8.64 -4.66 14.79
N MET A 380 7.80 -3.87 15.48
CA MET A 380 8.28 -2.71 16.21
C MET A 380 9.29 -3.08 17.32
N PHE A 381 9.26 -4.32 17.81
CA PHE A 381 10.29 -4.86 18.72
C PHE A 381 11.50 -5.47 18.01
N GLU A 382 11.43 -5.68 16.70
CA GLU A 382 12.57 -6.10 15.88
C GLU A 382 13.32 -4.86 15.42
N HIS A 383 14.52 -4.67 15.96
CA HIS A 383 15.35 -3.52 15.63
C HIS A 383 15.92 -3.65 14.20
N ASN A 384 15.06 -3.42 13.20
CA ASN A 384 15.43 -3.45 11.78
C ASN A 384 15.93 -2.07 11.37
N GLU A 385 17.20 -1.99 10.94
CA GLU A 385 17.84 -0.75 10.50
C GLU A 385 17.26 -0.18 9.20
N ASN A 386 16.83 -1.05 8.27
CA ASN A 386 16.32 -0.63 6.97
C ASN A 386 14.80 -0.81 6.87
N PRO A 387 14.06 0.14 6.27
CA PRO A 387 12.61 0.04 6.10
C PRO A 387 12.20 -1.11 5.17
N GLU A 388 12.98 -1.39 4.12
CA GLU A 388 12.71 -2.49 3.19
C GLU A 388 12.80 -3.87 3.86
N THR A 389 13.85 -4.12 4.63
CA THR A 389 14.03 -5.41 5.33
C THR A 389 13.00 -5.61 6.43
N ARG A 390 12.50 -4.50 7.01
CA ARG A 390 11.35 -4.50 7.93
C ARG A 390 10.07 -4.92 7.21
N ALA A 391 9.79 -4.32 6.04
CA ALA A 391 8.63 -4.65 5.23
C ALA A 391 8.67 -6.11 4.77
N ASP A 392 9.80 -6.60 4.27
CA ASP A 392 9.97 -8.01 3.87
C ASP A 392 9.67 -8.97 5.03
N SER A 393 10.20 -8.68 6.23
CA SER A 393 9.94 -9.50 7.40
C SER A 393 8.47 -9.53 7.79
N LEU A 394 7.77 -8.41 7.62
CA LEU A 394 6.35 -8.28 7.90
C LEU A 394 5.53 -9.07 6.90
N VAL A 395 5.87 -8.97 5.61
CA VAL A 395 5.27 -9.76 4.53
C VAL A 395 5.37 -11.24 4.85
N TYR A 396 6.53 -11.77 5.23
CA TYR A 396 6.68 -13.20 5.54
C TYR A 396 5.81 -13.66 6.71
N LYS A 397 5.73 -12.87 7.79
CA LYS A 397 4.95 -13.22 8.99
C LYS A 397 3.46 -13.20 8.73
N VAL A 398 2.99 -12.14 8.08
CA VAL A 398 1.57 -11.98 7.74
C VAL A 398 1.18 -13.02 6.68
N PHE A 399 2.00 -13.20 5.63
CA PHE A 399 1.78 -14.26 4.64
C PHE A 399 1.72 -15.64 5.30
N GLY A 400 2.63 -15.97 6.22
CA GLY A 400 2.63 -17.24 6.94
C GLY A 400 1.35 -17.48 7.75
N LEU A 401 0.84 -16.44 8.43
CA LEU A 401 -0.45 -16.50 9.14
C LEU A 401 -1.61 -16.80 8.18
N TYR A 402 -1.72 -16.04 7.10
CA TYR A 402 -2.79 -16.20 6.12
C TYR A 402 -2.69 -17.53 5.35
N PHE A 403 -1.46 -17.96 5.02
CA PHE A 403 -1.20 -19.26 4.39
C PHE A 403 -1.68 -20.39 5.30
N MET A 404 -1.20 -20.44 6.54
CA MET A 404 -1.64 -21.49 7.47
C MET A 404 -3.15 -21.45 7.66
N GLN A 405 -3.75 -20.26 7.72
CA GLN A 405 -5.20 -20.08 7.77
C GLN A 405 -5.96 -20.69 6.62
N THR A 406 -5.57 -20.38 5.39
CA THR A 406 -6.30 -20.86 4.22
C THR A 406 -6.16 -22.36 4.05
N TYR A 407 -4.97 -22.91 4.30
CA TYR A 407 -4.64 -24.27 3.88
C TYR A 407 -4.75 -25.34 4.97
N ILE A 408 -4.65 -25.01 6.26
CA ILE A 408 -4.56 -26.04 7.31
C ILE A 408 -5.78 -26.96 7.35
N GLY A 409 -6.99 -26.41 7.24
CA GLY A 409 -8.22 -27.21 7.19
C GLY A 409 -8.33 -28.07 5.93
N ILE A 410 -7.78 -27.59 4.81
CA ILE A 410 -7.77 -28.35 3.56
C ILE A 410 -6.76 -29.49 3.63
N PHE A 411 -5.57 -29.25 4.20
CA PHE A 411 -4.57 -30.28 4.47
C PHE A 411 -5.11 -31.33 5.45
N TYR A 412 -5.86 -30.92 6.47
CA TYR A 412 -6.54 -31.84 7.37
C TYR A 412 -7.46 -32.81 6.61
N HIS A 413 -8.34 -32.30 5.75
CA HIS A 413 -9.23 -33.16 4.95
C HIS A 413 -8.48 -34.02 3.92
N ALA A 414 -7.41 -33.48 3.31
CA ALA A 414 -6.63 -34.20 2.31
C ALA A 414 -5.80 -35.35 2.92
N LEU A 415 -5.09 -35.09 4.03
CA LEU A 415 -4.14 -36.03 4.63
C LEU A 415 -4.78 -37.01 5.61
N LEU A 416 -5.75 -36.56 6.43
CA LEU A 416 -6.35 -37.40 7.48
C LEU A 416 -7.64 -38.09 7.02
N HIS A 417 -8.59 -37.36 6.41
CA HIS A 417 -9.84 -37.97 5.94
C HIS A 417 -9.68 -38.76 4.63
N ARG A 418 -8.67 -38.45 3.81
CA ARG A 418 -8.29 -39.17 2.57
C ARG A 418 -9.47 -39.45 1.62
N ASN A 419 -10.47 -38.57 1.60
CA ASN A 419 -11.66 -38.71 0.77
C ASN A 419 -11.74 -37.56 -0.23
N PHE A 420 -11.54 -37.90 -1.51
CA PHE A 420 -11.55 -36.91 -2.60
C PHE A 420 -12.92 -36.24 -2.79
N GLY A 421 -14.02 -36.93 -2.49
CA GLY A 421 -15.37 -36.39 -2.63
C GLY A 421 -15.67 -35.31 -1.60
N THR A 422 -15.31 -35.54 -0.34
CA THR A 422 -15.46 -34.55 0.73
C THR A 422 -14.48 -33.40 0.55
N LEU A 423 -13.23 -33.69 0.18
CA LEU A 423 -12.22 -32.66 -0.12
C LEU A 423 -12.70 -31.70 -1.22
N ARG A 424 -13.22 -32.24 -2.33
CA ARG A 424 -13.75 -31.42 -3.43
C ARG A 424 -14.92 -30.55 -2.97
N LYS A 425 -15.86 -31.09 -2.18
CA LYS A 425 -16.98 -30.32 -1.65
C LYS A 425 -16.52 -29.18 -0.74
N VAL A 426 -15.61 -29.46 0.19
CA VAL A 426 -15.05 -28.46 1.11
C VAL A 426 -14.29 -27.38 0.32
N LEU A 427 -13.51 -27.77 -0.69
CA LEU A 427 -12.75 -26.83 -1.51
C LEU A 427 -13.66 -25.92 -2.34
N ILE A 428 -14.68 -26.47 -3.01
CA ILE A 428 -15.68 -25.66 -3.76
C ILE A 428 -16.41 -24.71 -2.82
N GLN A 429 -16.84 -25.21 -1.67
CA GLN A 429 -17.57 -24.41 -0.69
C GLN A 429 -16.70 -23.30 -0.09
N ARG A 430 -15.43 -23.59 0.24
CA ARG A 430 -14.49 -22.60 0.76
C ARG A 430 -14.18 -21.54 -0.29
N LEU A 431 -13.88 -21.92 -1.54
CA LEU A 431 -13.62 -20.99 -2.65
C LEU A 431 -14.82 -20.06 -2.90
N LEU A 432 -16.00 -20.62 -3.20
CA LEU A 432 -17.20 -19.83 -3.50
C LEU A 432 -17.59 -18.89 -2.35
N ILE A 433 -17.52 -19.37 -1.11
CA ILE A 433 -17.89 -18.54 0.04
C ILE A 433 -16.81 -17.50 0.31
N SER A 434 -15.52 -17.83 0.21
CA SER A 434 -14.46 -16.82 0.40
C SER A 434 -14.58 -15.71 -0.62
N GLU A 435 -14.82 -16.04 -1.89
CA GLU A 435 -14.92 -15.06 -2.97
C GLU A 435 -16.13 -14.15 -2.80
N VAL A 436 -17.31 -14.71 -2.47
CA VAL A 436 -18.52 -13.92 -2.25
C VAL A 436 -18.39 -13.05 -1.01
N VAL A 437 -17.92 -13.61 0.10
CA VAL A 437 -17.78 -12.90 1.37
C VAL A 437 -16.73 -11.81 1.25
N GLN A 438 -15.59 -12.08 0.61
CA GLN A 438 -14.51 -11.13 0.45
C GLN A 438 -14.93 -9.95 -0.43
N ASN A 439 -15.48 -10.21 -1.62
CA ASN A 439 -16.00 -9.16 -2.51
C ASN A 439 -17.09 -8.30 -1.83
N LEU A 440 -17.99 -8.94 -1.07
CA LEU A 440 -19.01 -8.23 -0.31
C LEU A 440 -18.38 -7.36 0.77
N ILE A 441 -17.43 -7.87 1.55
CA ILE A 441 -16.76 -7.12 2.62
C ILE A 441 -15.97 -5.94 2.04
N GLU A 442 -15.19 -6.16 0.99
CA GLU A 442 -14.36 -5.13 0.34
C GLU A 442 -15.18 -4.03 -0.31
N THR A 443 -16.32 -4.36 -0.90
CA THR A 443 -17.18 -3.35 -1.54
C THR A 443 -18.12 -2.68 -0.53
N SER A 444 -18.72 -3.44 0.38
CA SER A 444 -19.76 -2.93 1.28
C SER A 444 -19.18 -2.16 2.46
N LEU A 445 -18.07 -2.58 3.07
CA LEU A 445 -17.52 -1.89 4.25
C LEU A 445 -17.12 -0.44 3.95
N PRO A 446 -16.37 -0.13 2.86
CA PRO A 446 -16.04 1.25 2.53
C PRO A 446 -17.28 2.10 2.25
N TYR A 447 -18.28 1.52 1.58
CA TYR A 447 -19.54 2.21 1.27
C TYR A 447 -20.35 2.52 2.53
N ILE A 448 -20.47 1.56 3.45
CA ILE A 448 -21.14 1.73 4.74
C ILE A 448 -20.40 2.77 5.59
N ASN A 449 -19.07 2.69 5.67
CA ASN A 449 -18.25 3.64 6.41
C ASN A 449 -18.40 5.07 5.86
N TYR A 450 -18.40 5.23 4.54
CA TYR A 450 -18.64 6.52 3.90
C TYR A 450 -20.04 7.06 4.23
N ASN A 451 -21.07 6.22 4.16
CA ASN A 451 -22.44 6.62 4.48
C ASN A 451 -22.59 7.00 5.96
N TYR A 452 -21.95 6.27 6.87
CA TYR A 452 -21.93 6.59 8.29
C TYR A 452 -21.24 7.92 8.57
N LYS A 453 -20.03 8.14 8.01
CA LYS A 453 -19.32 9.42 8.10
C LYS A 453 -20.15 10.58 7.54
N LYS A 454 -20.77 10.38 6.37
CA LYS A 454 -21.68 11.36 5.75
C LYS A 454 -22.86 11.69 6.64
N TYR A 455 -23.50 10.68 7.24
CA TYR A 455 -24.60 10.87 8.17
C TYR A 455 -24.17 11.65 9.42
N ALA A 456 -23.02 11.32 10.00
CA ALA A 456 -22.47 12.03 11.16
C ALA A 456 -22.20 13.51 10.87
N VAL A 457 -21.59 13.83 9.73
CA VAL A 457 -21.35 15.24 9.31
C VAL A 457 -22.68 15.98 9.11
N ARG A 458 -23.66 15.34 8.47
CA ARG A 458 -25.01 15.92 8.29
C ARG A 458 -25.68 16.21 9.62
N GLN A 459 -25.66 15.25 10.56
CA GLN A 459 -26.29 15.39 11.86
C GLN A 459 -25.64 16.53 12.69
N ASN A 460 -24.32 16.67 12.62
CA ASN A 460 -23.61 17.76 13.30
C ASN A 460 -23.96 19.13 12.68
N LYS A 461 -24.05 19.22 11.35
CA LYS A 461 -24.49 20.45 10.67
C LYS A 461 -25.92 20.84 11.02
N GLU A 462 -26.86 19.88 11.05
CA GLU A 462 -28.26 20.15 11.42
C GLU A 462 -28.39 20.67 12.87
N LYS A 463 -27.52 20.21 13.79
CA LYS A 463 -27.43 20.73 15.16
C LYS A 463 -26.88 22.17 15.21
N GLU A 464 -25.88 22.48 14.40
CA GLU A 464 -25.31 23.84 14.31
C GLU A 464 -26.29 24.85 13.69
N GLU A 465 -27.02 24.45 12.64
CA GLU A 465 -27.90 25.33 11.85
C GLU A 465 -29.34 25.47 12.38
N LYS A 466 -29.63 24.98 13.60
CA LYS A 466 -30.96 25.08 14.27
C LYS A 466 -32.15 24.84 13.31
N GLY A 467 -32.17 23.70 12.62
CA GLY A 467 -33.38 23.21 11.95
C GLY A 467 -33.69 23.77 10.56
N SER A 468 -32.71 24.33 9.84
CA SER A 468 -32.88 24.58 8.40
C SER A 468 -32.99 23.25 7.64
N ALA A 469 -34.18 22.93 7.14
CA ALA A 469 -34.47 21.76 6.31
C ALA A 469 -33.95 21.92 4.87
N GLY A 470 -32.68 22.28 4.73
CA GLY A 470 -31.99 22.31 3.43
C GLY A 470 -31.55 20.92 3.01
N THR A 471 -31.55 20.64 1.70
CA THR A 471 -30.90 19.45 1.15
C THR A 471 -29.41 19.47 1.49
N PHE A 472 -28.94 18.47 2.26
CA PHE A 472 -27.52 18.34 2.58
C PHE A 472 -26.71 18.11 1.30
N GLN A 473 -26.08 19.17 0.81
CA GLN A 473 -25.14 19.14 -0.28
C GLN A 473 -23.74 19.42 0.28
N PHE A 474 -22.80 18.55 -0.05
CA PHE A 474 -21.39 18.79 0.26
C PHE A 474 -20.94 20.11 -0.37
N THR A 475 -20.25 20.91 0.42
CA THR A 475 -19.85 22.27 0.03
C THR A 475 -18.74 22.22 -1.01
N SER A 476 -17.89 21.17 -0.96
CA SER A 476 -16.81 20.98 -1.92
C SER A 476 -16.61 19.51 -2.32
N ARG A 477 -15.99 19.29 -3.49
CA ARG A 477 -15.60 17.93 -3.91
C ARG A 477 -14.51 17.35 -3.03
N VAL A 478 -13.59 18.18 -2.55
CA VAL A 478 -12.48 17.75 -1.69
C VAL A 478 -13.00 17.11 -0.40
N GLU A 479 -14.06 17.70 0.17
CA GLU A 479 -14.76 17.14 1.32
C GLU A 479 -15.33 15.74 1.03
N LYS A 480 -15.87 15.50 -0.17
CA LYS A 480 -16.34 14.17 -0.58
C LYS A 480 -15.18 13.17 -0.68
N GLU A 481 -14.02 13.59 -1.17
CA GLU A 481 -12.85 12.71 -1.29
C GLU A 481 -12.25 12.38 0.08
N PHE A 482 -12.14 13.36 0.97
CA PHE A 482 -11.69 13.17 2.35
C PHE A 482 -12.58 12.19 3.15
N LEU A 483 -13.89 12.19 2.90
CA LEU A 483 -14.81 11.29 3.60
C LEU A 483 -14.79 9.85 3.09
N LYS A 484 -14.26 9.61 1.87
CA LYS A 484 -14.08 8.24 1.37
C LYS A 484 -13.08 7.49 2.26
N ALA A 485 -13.19 6.16 2.27
CA ALA A 485 -12.19 5.35 2.95
C ALA A 485 -10.86 5.46 2.19
N SER A 486 -9.77 5.70 2.91
CA SER A 486 -8.42 5.57 2.38
C SER A 486 -8.17 4.12 2.00
N TYR A 487 -7.43 3.90 0.92
CA TYR A 487 -6.96 2.58 0.53
C TYR A 487 -5.75 2.22 1.40
N THR A 488 -6.00 1.51 2.50
CA THR A 488 -4.99 1.12 3.50
C THR A 488 -5.03 -0.37 3.73
N ALA A 489 -3.87 -0.95 4.07
CA ALA A 489 -3.78 -2.36 4.39
C ALA A 489 -4.60 -2.70 5.64
N SER A 490 -5.22 -3.86 5.64
CA SER A 490 -6.07 -4.38 6.71
C SER A 490 -5.32 -4.58 8.03
N THR A 491 -4.01 -4.75 7.96
CA THR A 491 -3.10 -5.04 9.08
C THR A 491 -2.46 -3.80 9.72
N GLY A 492 -2.54 -2.62 9.08
CA GLY A 492 -2.05 -1.35 9.63
C GLY A 492 -1.42 -0.43 8.59
N GLU A 493 -1.04 0.78 9.01
CA GLU A 493 -0.42 1.82 8.15
C GLU A 493 1.05 1.52 7.78
N GLU A 494 1.67 0.51 8.40
CA GLU A 494 3.08 0.15 8.16
C GLU A 494 3.30 -0.68 6.88
N LEU A 495 2.28 -1.42 6.43
CA LEU A 495 2.27 -2.06 5.12
C LEU A 495 1.67 -1.08 4.12
N GLU A 496 2.37 -0.87 3.02
CA GLU A 496 2.02 0.09 1.97
C GLU A 496 0.54 0.01 1.55
N ASP A 497 -0.05 1.17 1.25
CA ASP A 497 -1.41 1.43 0.76
C ASP A 497 -2.09 0.22 0.13
N GLY A 498 -2.84 -0.59 0.91
CA GLY A 498 -3.79 -1.66 0.50
C GLY A 498 -3.25 -2.83 -0.35
N LEU A 499 -2.17 -2.61 -1.09
CA LEU A 499 -1.64 -3.44 -2.17
C LEU A 499 -1.14 -4.79 -1.67
N PHE A 500 -0.69 -4.82 -0.42
CA PHE A 500 -0.28 -6.04 0.23
C PHE A 500 -1.45 -7.03 0.32
N ASP A 501 -2.65 -6.57 0.68
CA ASP A 501 -3.82 -7.44 0.79
C ASP A 501 -4.22 -7.97 -0.59
N ASP A 502 -4.19 -7.12 -1.63
CA ASP A 502 -4.48 -7.51 -3.00
C ASP A 502 -3.49 -8.57 -3.54
N PHE A 503 -2.18 -8.38 -3.31
CA PHE A 503 -1.18 -9.39 -3.68
C PHE A 503 -1.31 -10.67 -2.86
N LEU A 504 -1.68 -10.55 -1.58
CA LEU A 504 -1.88 -11.69 -0.70
C LEU A 504 -3.04 -12.55 -1.19
N GLU A 505 -4.14 -11.95 -1.63
CA GLU A 505 -5.25 -12.65 -2.25
C GLU A 505 -4.79 -13.45 -3.48
N LEU A 506 -4.09 -12.81 -4.42
CA LEU A 506 -3.58 -13.48 -5.62
C LEU A 506 -2.61 -14.62 -5.29
N ALA A 507 -1.75 -14.44 -4.28
CA ALA A 507 -0.82 -15.46 -3.84
C ALA A 507 -1.51 -16.67 -3.19
N LEU A 508 -2.55 -16.43 -2.38
CA LEU A 508 -3.38 -17.49 -1.79
C LEU A 508 -4.21 -18.20 -2.87
N GLN A 509 -4.76 -17.46 -3.83
CA GLN A 509 -5.47 -18.05 -4.97
C GLN A 509 -4.53 -18.93 -5.81
N PHE A 510 -3.33 -18.44 -6.13
CA PHE A 510 -2.32 -19.19 -6.86
C PHE A 510 -1.92 -20.50 -6.16
N GLY A 511 -1.69 -20.45 -4.83
CA GLY A 511 -1.35 -21.63 -4.05
C GLY A 511 -2.50 -22.65 -3.97
N MET A 512 -3.75 -22.17 -3.84
CA MET A 512 -4.95 -23.02 -3.85
C MET A 512 -5.08 -23.80 -5.15
N ILE A 513 -4.95 -23.09 -6.26
CA ILE A 513 -5.03 -23.68 -7.60
C ILE A 513 -3.89 -24.67 -7.82
N LEU A 514 -2.66 -24.34 -7.42
CA LEU A 514 -1.48 -25.19 -7.66
C LEU A 514 -1.48 -26.46 -6.80
N MET A 515 -1.77 -26.35 -5.50
CA MET A 515 -1.69 -27.48 -4.58
C MET A 515 -2.85 -28.47 -4.75
N PHE A 516 -4.02 -27.99 -5.17
CA PHE A 516 -5.24 -28.80 -5.27
C PHE A 516 -5.79 -28.93 -6.70
N ALA A 517 -4.98 -28.59 -7.71
CA ALA A 517 -5.31 -28.71 -9.14
C ALA A 517 -5.98 -30.05 -9.49
N CYS A 518 -5.43 -31.17 -9.01
CA CYS A 518 -5.94 -32.50 -9.32
C CYS A 518 -7.25 -32.85 -8.59
N ALA A 519 -7.48 -32.29 -7.40
CA ALA A 519 -8.69 -32.53 -6.64
C ALA A 519 -9.89 -31.83 -7.30
N PHE A 520 -9.65 -30.65 -7.87
CA PHE A 520 -10.65 -29.84 -8.54
C PHE A 520 -10.06 -29.05 -9.73
N PRO A 521 -9.89 -29.70 -10.91
CA PRO A 521 -9.36 -29.04 -12.10
C PRO A 521 -10.12 -27.79 -12.58
N PRO A 522 -11.45 -27.66 -12.39
CA PRO A 522 -12.17 -26.42 -12.73
C PRO A 522 -11.81 -25.20 -11.87
N ALA A 523 -11.02 -25.35 -10.81
CA ALA A 523 -10.57 -24.23 -9.96
C ALA A 523 -9.94 -23.09 -10.78
N PHE A 524 -9.14 -23.43 -11.79
CA PHE A 524 -8.51 -22.46 -12.69
C PHE A 524 -9.53 -21.60 -13.44
N ALA A 525 -10.63 -22.21 -13.91
CA ALA A 525 -11.68 -21.50 -14.63
C ALA A 525 -12.49 -20.59 -13.70
N MET A 526 -12.80 -21.07 -12.50
CA MET A 526 -13.46 -20.25 -11.48
C MET A 526 -12.60 -19.04 -11.12
N SER A 527 -11.31 -19.28 -10.85
CA SER A 527 -10.36 -18.22 -10.54
C SER A 527 -10.17 -17.22 -11.68
N ALA A 528 -10.18 -17.67 -12.94
CA ALA A 528 -10.10 -16.78 -14.10
C ALA A 528 -11.35 -15.92 -14.31
N LEU A 529 -12.52 -16.35 -13.84
CA LEU A 529 -13.77 -15.56 -13.90
C LEU A 529 -13.83 -14.48 -12.81
N MET A 530 -12.99 -14.57 -11.79
CA MET A 530 -13.01 -13.67 -10.64
C MET A 530 -12.05 -12.49 -10.78
N LEU A 531 -10.95 -12.71 -11.52
CA LEU A 531 -9.97 -11.68 -11.87
C LEU A 531 -10.50 -10.81 -13.01
#